data_AF-A0A968QFT8-F1
#
_entry.id   AF-A0A968QFT8-F1
#
_cell.length_a   1.000
_cell.length_b   1.000
_cell.length_c   1.000
_cell.angle_alpha   90.00
_cell.angle_beta   90.00
_cell.angle_gamma   90.00
#
_symmetry.space_group_name_H-M   'P 1'
#
loop_
_entity.id
_entity.type
_entity.pdbx_description
1 polymer ?
#
loop_
_entity_poly.entity_id
_entity_poly.type
_entity_poly.pdbx_seq_one_letter_code
_entity_poly.pdbx_strand_id
1 'polypeptide(L)'
;MTTTLNKAAINSLPITSKPEIELILCCSRTHLNASISERIKFLVQQDLDWKYLFNTAAHQGVMPLLYQNLYQTCPEQVPQDLLSNLRSYFQLNTQRVLLLTAELLKILNILKANQIEAIPFKDQLWL
;
A
#
# COMPACT_ATOMS: atom_id res chain seq x y z
N MET A 1 26.29 -15.90 -15.24
CA MET A 1 25.49 -16.96 -14.59
C MET A 1 24.66 -16.29 -13.51
N THR A 2 23.46 -15.86 -13.88
CA THR A 2 22.58 -15.02 -13.05
C THR A 2 21.80 -15.90 -12.08
N THR A 3 22.23 -15.93 -10.82
CA THR A 3 21.55 -16.64 -9.74
C THR A 3 20.21 -15.95 -9.46
N THR A 4 19.13 -16.61 -9.86
CA THR A 4 17.76 -16.28 -9.51
C THR A 4 17.60 -16.27 -7.99
N LEU A 5 17.39 -15.07 -7.41
CA LEU A 5 17.02 -14.94 -6.01
C LEU A 5 15.62 -15.53 -5.81
N ASN A 6 15.60 -16.67 -5.13
CA ASN A 6 14.43 -17.51 -4.91
C ASN A 6 13.43 -16.81 -3.98
N LYS A 7 12.18 -16.66 -4.43
CA LYS A 7 11.05 -16.04 -3.71
C LYS A 7 10.77 -16.67 -2.33
N ALA A 8 11.29 -17.88 -2.09
CA ALA A 8 11.20 -18.59 -0.81
C ALA A 8 12.07 -17.99 0.30
N ALA A 9 13.20 -17.33 -0.01
CA ALA A 9 14.13 -16.81 1.00
C ALA A 9 13.64 -15.51 1.66
N ILE A 10 12.67 -14.81 1.05
CA ILE A 10 12.07 -13.60 1.62
C ILE A 10 11.14 -13.97 2.80
N ASN A 11 10.65 -15.21 2.86
CA ASN A 11 9.77 -15.69 3.93
C ASN A 11 10.52 -16.14 5.20
N SER A 12 11.86 -16.16 5.20
CA SER A 12 12.67 -16.65 6.33
C SER A 12 13.54 -15.59 6.99
N LEU A 13 13.33 -14.31 6.69
CA LEU A 13 14.00 -13.23 7.40
C LEU A 13 13.29 -13.02 8.75
N PRO A 14 13.98 -13.16 9.90
CA PRO A 14 13.45 -12.76 11.19
C PRO A 14 13.52 -11.23 11.30
N ILE A 15 12.81 -10.52 10.43
CA ILE A 15 12.70 -9.07 10.48
C ILE A 15 11.24 -8.78 10.79
N THR A 16 10.92 -8.80 12.09
CA THR A 16 10.28 -7.67 12.80
C THR A 16 9.83 -8.10 14.19
N SER A 17 10.52 -7.60 15.22
CA SER A 17 10.10 -7.71 16.62
C SER A 17 8.80 -6.94 16.94
N LYS A 18 8.23 -6.24 15.95
CA LYS A 18 7.07 -5.37 16.14
C LYS A 18 5.88 -5.88 15.33
N PRO A 19 4.75 -6.21 15.98
CA PRO A 19 3.56 -6.73 15.31
C PRO A 19 2.97 -5.75 14.30
N GLU A 20 3.21 -4.44 14.45
CA GLU A 20 2.76 -3.40 13.52
C GLU A 20 3.45 -3.50 12.16
N ILE A 21 4.76 -3.76 12.14
CA ILE A 21 5.49 -3.88 10.87
C ILE A 21 5.10 -5.18 10.18
N GLU A 22 4.92 -6.26 10.95
CA GLU A 22 4.44 -7.52 10.40
C GLU A 22 3.06 -7.33 9.77
N LEU A 23 2.15 -6.61 10.43
CA LEU A 23 0.83 -6.30 9.90
C LEU A 23 0.94 -5.46 8.61
N ILE A 24 1.81 -4.46 8.56
CA ILE A 24 2.09 -3.68 7.34
C ILE A 24 2.59 -4.59 6.21
N LEU A 25 3.50 -5.52 6.49
CA LEU A 25 4.03 -6.46 5.50
C LEU A 25 2.99 -7.45 4.99
N CYS A 26 2.09 -7.91 5.87
CA CYS A 26 0.97 -8.76 5.47
C CYS A 26 -0.03 -7.97 4.59
N CYS A 27 -0.34 -6.73 4.98
CA CYS A 27 -1.29 -5.88 4.28
C CYS A 27 -0.71 -5.11 3.09
N SER A 28 0.59 -5.19 2.79
CA SER A 28 1.19 -4.59 1.57
C SER A 28 1.09 -5.49 0.34
N ARG A 29 0.55 -6.70 0.48
CA ARG A 29 0.41 -7.66 -0.61
C ARG A 29 -0.83 -7.34 -1.45
N THR A 30 -0.69 -7.43 -2.77
CA THR A 30 -1.80 -7.25 -3.73
C THR A 30 -2.76 -8.43 -3.76
N HIS A 31 -2.29 -9.62 -3.38
CA HIS A 31 -3.10 -10.82 -3.28
C HIS A 31 -2.98 -11.41 -1.87
N LEU A 32 -4.10 -11.44 -1.15
CA LEU A 32 -4.21 -12.12 0.13
C LEU A 32 -4.53 -13.60 -0.10
N ASN A 33 -3.74 -14.48 0.51
CA ASN A 33 -4.10 -15.89 0.65
C ASN A 33 -4.76 -16.13 2.02
N ALA A 34 -5.40 -17.28 2.19
CA ALA A 34 -6.10 -17.61 3.43
C ALA A 34 -5.18 -17.55 4.67
N SER A 35 -3.95 -18.05 4.55
CA SER A 35 -2.95 -18.04 5.65
C SER A 35 -2.54 -16.63 6.08
N ILE A 36 -2.38 -15.69 5.16
CA ILE A 36 -2.06 -14.29 5.47
C ILE A 36 -3.28 -13.60 6.07
N SER A 37 -4.48 -13.90 5.59
CA SER A 37 -5.72 -13.35 6.17
C SER A 37 -5.89 -13.78 7.63
N GLU A 38 -5.61 -15.04 7.94
CA GLU A 38 -5.58 -15.54 9.32
C GLU A 38 -4.48 -14.85 10.15
N ARG A 39 -3.29 -14.65 9.57
CA ARG A 39 -2.19 -13.94 10.24
C ARG A 39 -2.55 -12.49 10.56
N ILE A 40 -3.22 -11.79 9.65
CA ILE A 40 -3.73 -10.43 9.86
C ILE A 40 -4.72 -10.41 11.03
N LYS A 41 -5.70 -11.32 11.05
CA LYS A 41 -6.67 -11.42 12.16
C LYS A 41 -5.98 -11.67 13.49
N PHE A 42 -4.99 -12.54 13.52
CA PHE A 42 -4.21 -12.82 14.73
C PHE A 42 -3.41 -11.59 15.20
N LEU A 43 -2.80 -10.83 14.29
CA LEU A 43 -2.03 -9.63 14.63
C LEU A 43 -2.91 -8.48 15.12
N VAL A 44 -4.10 -8.30 14.54
CA VAL A 44 -5.06 -7.25 14.93
C VAL A 44 -5.62 -7.48 16.34
N GLN A 45 -5.64 -8.73 16.82
CA GLN A 45 -6.05 -9.06 18.20
C GLN A 45 -4.98 -8.74 19.26
N GLN A 46 -3.75 -8.40 18.86
CA GLN A 46 -2.69 -8.01 19.78
C GLN A 46 -2.80 -6.53 20.15
N ASP A 47 -2.07 -6.13 21.20
CA ASP A 47 -1.91 -4.72 21.56
C ASP A 47 -0.98 -4.05 20.53
N LEU A 48 -1.59 -3.31 19.59
CA LEU A 48 -0.91 -2.63 18.48
C LEU A 48 -0.87 -1.12 18.73
N ASP A 49 0.28 -0.51 18.49
CA ASP A 49 0.36 0.94 18.33
C ASP A 49 -0.17 1.34 16.94
N TRP A 50 -1.47 1.56 16.88
CA TRP A 50 -2.17 2.00 15.67
C TRP A 50 -1.64 3.32 15.09
N LYS A 51 -1.09 4.21 15.93
CA LYS A 51 -0.51 5.48 15.50
C LYS A 51 0.85 5.26 14.84
N TYR A 52 1.68 4.40 15.41
CA TYR A 52 2.93 3.98 14.79
C TYR A 52 2.69 3.28 13.45
N LEU A 53 1.72 2.37 13.40
CA LEU A 53 1.32 1.67 12.18
C LEU A 53 0.88 2.65 11.09
N PHE A 54 0.01 3.60 11.43
CA PHE A 54 -0.48 4.61 10.48
C PHE A 54 0.66 5.46 9.91
N ASN A 55 1.53 6.00 10.78
CA ASN A 55 2.65 6.85 10.36
C ASN A 55 3.64 6.08 9.49
N THR A 56 3.94 4.83 9.86
CA THR A 56 4.86 3.98 9.11
C THR A 56 4.29 3.61 7.75
N ALA A 57 3.01 3.24 7.67
CA ALA A 57 2.35 2.91 6.42
C ALA A 57 2.23 4.14 5.50
N ALA A 58 1.99 5.33 6.06
CA ALA A 58 2.00 6.58 5.32
C ALA A 58 3.38 6.89 4.71
N HIS A 59 4.44 6.75 5.50
CA HIS A 59 5.82 6.95 5.04
C HIS A 59 6.23 5.95 3.95
N GLN A 60 5.76 4.71 4.03
CA GLN A 60 6.07 3.66 3.04
C GLN A 60 5.15 3.68 1.81
N GLY A 61 4.15 4.55 1.75
CA GLY A 61 3.22 4.64 0.63
C GLY A 61 2.27 3.44 0.48
N VAL A 62 2.15 2.59 1.50
CA VAL A 62 1.32 1.37 1.47
C VAL A 62 -0.09 1.56 2.06
N MET A 63 -0.46 2.80 2.41
CA MET A 63 -1.76 3.16 2.97
C MET A 63 -2.97 2.62 2.19
N PRO A 64 -3.02 2.70 0.85
CA PRO A 64 -4.15 2.17 0.09
C PRO A 64 -4.34 0.66 0.25
N LEU A 65 -3.23 -0.08 0.21
CA LEU A 65 -3.21 -1.53 0.35
C LEU A 65 -3.55 -1.95 1.78
N LEU A 66 -3.02 -1.21 2.76
CA LEU A 66 -3.35 -1.39 4.17
C LEU A 66 -4.85 -1.26 4.41
N TYR A 67 -5.46 -0.16 3.97
CA TYR A 67 -6.90 0.07 4.09
C TYR A 67 -7.71 -1.05 3.42
N GLN A 68 -7.37 -1.39 2.16
CA GLN A 68 -8.09 -2.41 1.39
C GLN A 68 -8.04 -3.77 2.09
N ASN A 69 -6.86 -4.20 2.52
CA ASN A 69 -6.66 -5.51 3.11
C ASN A 69 -7.26 -5.63 4.51
N LEU A 70 -7.21 -4.58 5.33
CA LEU A 70 -7.89 -4.54 6.63
C LEU A 70 -9.41 -4.54 6.45
N TYR A 71 -9.94 -3.73 5.53
CA TYR A 71 -11.37 -3.65 5.25
C TYR A 71 -11.94 -4.98 4.73
N GLN A 72 -11.18 -5.71 3.90
CA GLN A 72 -11.59 -7.03 3.39
C GLN A 72 -11.48 -8.15 4.42
N THR A 73 -10.53 -8.05 5.36
CA THR A 73 -10.19 -9.17 6.25
C THR A 73 -10.90 -9.11 7.61
N CYS A 74 -10.94 -7.93 8.24
CA CYS A 74 -11.42 -7.78 9.62
C CYS A 74 -11.82 -6.33 9.95
N PRO A 75 -12.82 -5.76 9.26
CA PRO A 75 -13.24 -4.37 9.51
C PRO A 75 -13.76 -4.14 10.92
N GLU A 76 -14.31 -5.16 11.58
CA GLU A 76 -14.88 -5.05 12.93
C GLU A 76 -13.83 -5.02 14.05
N GLN A 77 -12.61 -5.47 13.77
CA GLN A 77 -11.54 -5.58 14.79
C GLN A 77 -10.59 -4.38 14.78
N VAL A 78 -10.75 -3.46 13.82
CA VAL A 78 -9.93 -2.26 13.69
C VAL A 78 -10.70 -1.07 14.29
N PRO A 79 -10.04 -0.18 15.07
CA PRO A 79 -10.68 1.02 15.59
C PRO A 79 -11.35 1.84 14.48
N GLN A 80 -12.61 2.21 14.70
CA GLN A 80 -13.42 2.89 13.68
C GLN A 80 -12.80 4.23 13.25
N ASP A 81 -12.21 4.96 14.19
CA ASP A 81 -11.49 6.22 13.93
C ASP A 81 -10.29 6.02 12.99
N LEU A 82 -9.57 4.90 13.15
CA LEU A 82 -8.45 4.56 12.28
C LEU A 82 -8.94 4.21 10.87
N LEU A 83 -10.01 3.41 10.76
CA LEU A 83 -10.61 3.07 9.48
C LEU A 83 -11.15 4.30 8.74
N SER A 84 -11.77 5.26 9.44
CA SER A 84 -12.23 6.51 8.84
C SER A 84 -11.06 7.38 8.37
N ASN A 85 -9.97 7.44 9.14
CA ASN A 85 -8.76 8.16 8.75
C ASN A 85 -8.10 7.53 7.52
N LEU A 86 -7.96 6.20 7.50
CA LEU A 86 -7.45 5.43 6.37
C LEU A 86 -8.30 5.63 5.11
N ARG A 87 -9.63 5.57 5.26
CA ARG A 87 -10.57 5.83 4.17
C ARG A 87 -10.44 7.25 3.62
N SER A 88 -10.34 8.24 4.49
CA SER A 88 -10.19 9.65 4.10
C SER A 88 -8.89 9.87 3.33
N TYR A 89 -7.78 9.31 3.82
CA TYR A 89 -6.49 9.35 3.13
C TYR A 89 -6.55 8.69 1.76
N PHE A 90 -7.17 7.50 1.68
CA PHE A 90 -7.36 6.78 0.43
C PHE A 90 -8.16 7.61 -0.58
N GLN A 91 -9.30 8.17 -0.17
CA GLN A 91 -10.15 8.98 -1.04
C GLN A 91 -9.44 10.24 -1.55
N LEU A 92 -8.76 10.98 -0.67
CA LEU A 92 -7.99 12.17 -1.06
C LEU A 92 -6.87 11.82 -2.04
N ASN A 93 -6.14 10.72 -1.78
CA ASN A 93 -5.07 10.26 -2.66
C ASN A 93 -5.61 9.84 -4.04
N THR A 94 -6.70 9.08 -4.07
CA THR A 94 -7.36 8.67 -5.33
C THR A 94 -7.83 9.88 -6.13
N GLN A 95 -8.48 10.86 -5.49
CA GLN A 95 -8.92 12.10 -6.15
C GLN A 95 -7.74 12.85 -6.77
N ARG A 96 -6.65 13.01 -6.00
CA ARG A 96 -5.44 13.69 -6.49
C ARG A 96 -4.79 12.95 -7.66
N VAL A 97 -4.66 11.63 -7.58
CA VAL A 97 -4.08 10.82 -8.66
C VAL A 97 -4.93 10.89 -9.92
N LEU A 98 -6.26 10.83 -9.80
CA LEU A 98 -7.17 10.97 -10.94
C LEU A 98 -7.07 12.36 -11.59
N LEU A 99 -7.03 13.42 -10.79
CA LEU A 99 -6.83 14.78 -11.29
C LEU A 99 -5.50 14.91 -12.05
N LEU A 100 -4.40 14.47 -11.45
CA LEU A 100 -3.06 14.53 -12.09
C LEU A 100 -3.00 13.69 -13.37
N THR A 101 -3.66 12.54 -13.38
CA THR A 101 -3.76 11.69 -14.57
C THR A 101 -4.54 12.38 -15.67
N ALA A 102 -5.66 13.04 -15.34
CA ALA A 102 -6.45 13.79 -16.30
C ALA A 102 -5.65 14.96 -16.91
N GLU A 103 -4.91 15.71 -16.10
CA GLU A 103 -4.03 16.79 -16.60
C GLU A 103 -2.88 16.25 -17.45
N LEU A 104 -2.25 15.15 -17.03
CA LEU A 104 -1.20 14.49 -17.80
C LEU A 104 -1.72 14.06 -19.19
N LEU A 105 -2.91 13.48 -19.25
CA LEU A 105 -3.54 13.10 -20.53
C LEU A 105 -3.79 14.32 -21.43
N LYS A 106 -4.22 15.46 -20.87
CA LYS A 106 -4.37 16.71 -21.63
C LYS A 106 -3.03 17.17 -22.22
N ILE A 107 -1.96 17.15 -21.43
CA ILE A 107 -0.62 17.53 -21.87
C ILE A 107 -0.14 16.59 -22.99
N LEU A 108 -0.28 15.27 -22.80
CA LEU A 108 0.10 14.29 -23.82
C LEU A 108 -0.67 14.48 -25.13
N ASN A 109 -1.97 14.80 -25.06
CA ASN A 109 -2.78 15.09 -26.23
C ASN A 109 -2.28 16.34 -26.98
N ILE A 110 -1.89 17.40 -26.27
CA ILE A 110 -1.34 18.63 -26.86
C ILE A 110 0.01 18.35 -27.53
N LEU A 111 0.91 17.63 -26.86
CA LEU A 111 2.22 17.27 -27.41
C LEU A 111 2.08 16.41 -28.67
N LYS A 112 1.20 15.40 -28.62
CA LYS A 112 0.86 14.56 -29.77
C LYS A 112 0.30 15.36 -30.94
N ALA A 113 -0.58 16.33 -30.69
CA ALA A 113 -1.13 17.19 -31.73
C ALA A 113 -0.05 18.05 -32.44
N ASN A 114 1.06 18.33 -31.75
CA ASN A 114 2.21 19.05 -32.29
C ASN A 114 3.31 18.11 -32.82
N GLN A 115 3.03 16.81 -32.96
CA GLN A 115 3.99 15.79 -33.40
C GLN A 115 5.23 15.68 -32.49
N ILE A 116 5.09 16.08 -31.22
CA ILE A 116 6.13 15.93 -30.21
C ILE A 116 5.92 14.60 -29.49
N GLU A 117 6.88 13.69 -29.62
CA GLU A 117 6.87 12.43 -28.89
C GLU A 117 7.14 12.69 -27.40
N ALA A 118 6.23 12.22 -26.55
CA ALA A 118 6.33 12.36 -25.11
C ALA A 118 6.04 11.02 -24.43
N ILE A 119 6.94 10.61 -23.54
CA ILE A 119 6.79 9.40 -22.74
C ILE A 119 6.50 9.85 -21.31
N PRO A 120 5.28 9.62 -20.79
CA PRO A 120 4.98 9.94 -19.41
C PRO A 120 5.86 9.10 -18.49
N PHE A 121 6.74 9.78 -17.74
CA PHE A 121 7.58 9.14 -16.75
C PHE A 121 6.89 9.20 -15.40
N LYS A 122 6.51 8.03 -14.89
CA LYS A 122 6.21 7.84 -13.48
C LYS A 122 7.48 7.31 -12.85
N ASP A 123 8.13 8.11 -12.04
CA ASP A 123 9.24 7.66 -11.22
C ASP A 123 8.83 6.44 -10.40
N GLN A 124 9.63 5.38 -10.48
CA GLN A 124 9.59 4.31 -9.49
C GLN A 124 10.35 4.80 -8.26
N LEU A 125 9.58 5.09 -7.21
CA LEU A 125 9.98 5.24 -5.80
C LEU A 125 11.27 6.03 -5.51
N TRP A 126 11.09 7.14 -4.81
CA TRP A 126 11.94 7.41 -3.65
C TRP A 126 11.97 6.18 -2.73
N LEU A 127 13.17 5.65 -2.49
CA LEU A 127 13.65 5.39 -1.14
C LEU A 127 15.12 5.81 -1.08
#